data_AF-A0A0Q8PL56-F1
#
_entry.id   AF-A0A0Q8PL56-F1
#
_cell.length_a   1.000
_cell.length_b   1.000
_cell.length_c   1.000
_cell.angle_alpha   90.00
_cell.angle_beta   90.00
_cell.angle_gamma   90.00
#
_symmetry.space_group_name_H-M   'P 1'
#
loop_
_entity.id
_entity.type
_entity.pdbx_description
1 polymer ?
#
loop_
_entity_poly.entity_id
_entity_poly.type
_entity_poly.pdbx_seq_one_letter_code
_entity_poly.pdbx_strand_id
1 'polypeptide(L)'
;MQAMSLRKLLRPRPRFSAHIPKQLVASALWDYGEDALAERARTMSEKERLQVETIAAWYEIPEYPLPMAGQRITHNHVAAFSAITLFEGSVRPLARTRRRPAKDRPADLAE
;
A
#
# COMPACT_ATOMS: atom_id res chain seq x y z
N MET A 1 -11.75 -8.89 -13.25
CA MET A 1 -10.97 -9.85 -12.43
C MET A 1 -11.47 -9.80 -11.00
N GLN A 2 -11.43 -10.91 -10.24
CA GLN A 2 -11.68 -10.89 -8.80
C GLN A 2 -10.40 -10.56 -8.04
N ALA A 3 -10.53 -9.93 -6.86
CA ALA A 3 -9.40 -9.68 -5.98
C ALA A 3 -8.75 -11.02 -5.57
N MET A 4 -7.42 -11.08 -5.65
CA MET A 4 -6.66 -12.28 -5.30
C MET A 4 -6.52 -12.40 -3.78
N SER A 5 -6.46 -13.63 -3.27
CA SER A 5 -6.17 -13.86 -1.85
C SER A 5 -4.74 -13.46 -1.48
N LEU A 6 -4.51 -13.09 -0.22
CA LEU A 6 -3.17 -12.75 0.28
C LEU A 6 -2.14 -13.85 -0.04
N ARG A 7 -2.49 -15.13 0.13
CA ARG A 7 -1.60 -16.26 -0.17
C ARG A 7 -1.13 -16.27 -1.62
N LYS A 8 -1.97 -15.84 -2.56
CA LYS A 8 -1.61 -15.73 -3.98
C LYS A 8 -0.77 -14.48 -4.25
N LEU A 9 -1.10 -13.36 -3.62
CA LEU A 9 -0.36 -12.10 -3.76
C LEU A 9 1.04 -12.15 -3.17
N LEU A 10 1.29 -12.98 -2.16
CA LEU A 10 2.62 -13.23 -1.59
C LEU A 10 3.52 -14.11 -2.48
N ARG A 11 3.02 -14.59 -3.63
CA ARG A 11 3.88 -15.23 -4.63
C ARG A 11 4.51 -14.14 -5.50
N PRO A 12 5.83 -14.13 -5.69
CA PRO A 12 6.49 -13.15 -6.55
C PRO A 12 5.89 -13.12 -7.95
N ARG A 13 5.69 -11.92 -8.49
CA ARG A 13 5.30 -11.75 -9.89
C ARG A 13 6.51 -12.04 -10.78
N PRO A 14 6.39 -12.90 -11.81
CA PRO A 14 7.50 -13.13 -12.73
C PRO A 14 7.91 -11.83 -13.45
N ARG A 15 9.22 -11.57 -13.52
CA ARG A 15 9.84 -10.47 -14.27
C ARG A 15 9.43 -9.05 -13.82
N PHE A 16 8.87 -8.89 -12.62
CA PHE A 16 8.53 -7.57 -12.08
C PHE A 16 8.76 -7.54 -10.57
N SER A 17 9.41 -6.48 -10.10
CA SER A 17 9.63 -6.20 -8.68
C SER A 17 9.31 -4.72 -8.42
N ALA A 18 8.59 -4.45 -7.34
CA ALA A 18 8.44 -3.09 -6.84
C ALA A 18 9.54 -2.80 -5.81
N HIS A 19 10.01 -1.56 -5.77
CA HIS A 19 10.84 -1.09 -4.66
C HIS A 19 10.06 -0.04 -3.88
N ILE A 20 9.72 -0.34 -2.62
CA ILE A 20 8.91 0.52 -1.76
C ILE A 20 9.59 0.64 -0.40
N PRO A 21 10.17 1.80 -0.07
CA PRO A 21 10.79 2.01 1.24
C PRO A 21 9.72 2.07 2.34
N LYS A 22 10.09 1.66 3.56
CA LYS A 22 9.18 1.64 4.72
C LYS A 22 8.49 2.99 4.96
N GLN A 23 9.25 4.08 4.81
CA GLN A 23 8.77 5.45 4.99
C GLN A 23 7.69 5.82 3.97
N LEU A 24 7.79 5.35 2.72
CA LEU A 24 6.76 5.55 1.71
C LEU A 24 5.47 4.81 2.06
N VAL A 25 5.57 3.60 2.61
CA VAL A 25 4.38 2.86 3.06
C VAL A 25 3.66 3.61 4.18
N ALA A 26 4.42 4.03 5.21
CA ALA A 26 3.85 4.75 6.35
C ALA A 26 3.26 6.11 5.95
N SER A 27 3.95 6.88 5.09
CA SER A 27 3.46 8.18 4.62
C SER A 27 2.24 8.02 3.71
N ALA A 28 2.20 7.00 2.84
CA ALA A 28 1.03 6.72 2.01
C ALA A 28 -0.20 6.34 2.86
N LEU A 29 -0.03 5.47 3.86
CA LEU A 29 -1.12 5.12 4.77
C LEU A 29 -1.64 6.35 5.52
N TRP A 30 -0.74 7.18 6.04
CA TRP A 30 -1.11 8.42 6.72
C TRP A 30 -1.85 9.40 5.79
N ASP A 31 -1.38 9.56 4.55
CA ASP A 31 -2.02 10.43 3.55
C ASP A 31 -3.48 10.05 3.31
N TYR A 32 -3.81 8.76 3.32
CA TYR A 32 -5.17 8.26 3.12
C TYR A 32 -5.94 8.01 4.42
N GLY A 33 -5.39 8.44 5.56
CA GLY A 33 -6.03 8.42 6.85
C GLY A 33 -6.06 7.09 7.59
N GLU A 34 -5.18 6.17 7.20
CA GLU A 34 -5.01 4.86 7.83
C GLU A 34 -4.03 4.96 9.02
N ASP A 35 -4.33 5.82 10.00
CA ASP A 35 -3.38 6.23 11.05
C ASP A 35 -2.80 5.05 11.85
N ALA A 36 -3.64 4.12 12.28
CA ALA A 36 -3.18 2.94 13.02
C ALA A 36 -2.27 2.03 12.17
N LEU A 37 -2.56 1.90 10.87
CA LEU A 37 -1.73 1.14 9.95
C LEU A 37 -0.43 1.89 9.63
N ALA A 38 -0.45 3.22 9.57
CA ALA A 38 0.74 4.04 9.39
C ALA A 38 1.72 3.86 10.56
N GLU A 39 1.22 3.86 11.81
CA GLU A 39 2.04 3.56 13.00
C GLU A 39 2.59 2.13 12.98
N ARG A 40 1.75 1.14 12.61
CA ARG A 40 2.22 -0.23 12.41
C ARG A 40 3.30 -0.30 11.33
N ALA A 41 3.13 0.45 10.23
CA ALA A 41 4.07 0.46 9.14
C ALA A 41 5.44 1.04 9.55
N ARG A 42 5.48 2.01 10.47
CA ARG A 42 6.75 2.53 11.01
C ARG A 42 7.59 1.46 11.70
N THR A 43 6.96 0.47 12.30
CA THR A 43 7.63 -0.61 13.04
C THR A 43 7.72 -1.92 12.27
N MET A 44 7.30 -1.94 10.99
CA MET A 44 7.34 -3.16 10.18
C MET A 44 8.78 -3.67 10.00
N SER A 45 8.91 -4.99 10.01
CA SER A 45 10.15 -5.69 9.72
C SER A 45 10.52 -5.61 8.24
N GLU A 46 11.79 -5.86 7.93
CA GLU A 46 12.25 -5.99 6.55
C GLU A 46 11.50 -7.09 5.78
N LYS A 47 11.15 -8.19 6.47
CA LYS A 47 10.33 -9.26 5.90
C LYS A 47 8.95 -8.76 5.49
N GLU A 48 8.27 -8.01 6.35
CA GLU A 48 6.96 -7.42 6.02
C GLU A 48 7.09 -6.41 4.88
N ARG A 49 8.15 -5.60 4.86
CA ARG A 49 8.44 -4.68 3.76
C ARG A 49 8.56 -5.40 2.42
N LEU A 50 9.31 -6.50 2.36
CA LEU A 50 9.43 -7.33 1.15
C LEU A 50 8.09 -7.97 0.75
N GLN A 51 7.24 -8.33 1.72
CA GLN A 51 5.90 -8.83 1.44
C GLN A 51 5.00 -7.74 0.85
N VAL A 52 5.09 -6.50 1.35
CA VAL A 52 4.40 -5.33 0.74
C VAL A 52 4.86 -5.12 -0.69
N GLU A 53 6.17 -5.16 -0.98
CA GLU A 53 6.70 -5.06 -2.34
C GLU A 53 6.19 -6.18 -3.25
N THR A 54 6.10 -7.40 -2.72
CA THR A 54 5.58 -8.57 -3.45
C THR A 54 4.11 -8.39 -3.82
N ILE A 55 3.29 -7.86 -2.91
CA ILE A 55 1.88 -7.55 -3.17
C ILE A 55 1.77 -6.38 -4.17
N ALA A 56 2.57 -5.33 -3.98
CA ALA A 56 2.60 -4.15 -4.84
C ALA A 56 2.91 -4.50 -6.29
N ALA A 57 3.83 -5.45 -6.53
CA ALA A 57 4.14 -5.95 -7.86
C ALA A 57 2.91 -6.45 -8.64
N TRP A 58 1.90 -6.99 -7.95
CA TRP A 58 0.62 -7.37 -8.56
C TRP A 58 -0.33 -6.20 -8.76
N TYR A 59 -0.31 -5.22 -7.86
CA TYR A 59 -1.18 -4.05 -7.89
C TYR A 59 -0.75 -2.98 -8.90
N GLU A 60 0.50 -3.01 -9.34
CA GLU A 60 1.01 -2.23 -10.48
C GLU A 60 0.44 -2.71 -11.84
N ILE A 61 -0.33 -3.80 -11.87
CA ILE A 61 -1.07 -4.21 -13.07
C ILE A 61 -2.27 -3.26 -13.24
N PRO A 62 -2.39 -2.51 -14.35
CA PRO A 62 -3.47 -1.54 -14.54
C PRO A 62 -4.88 -2.16 -14.45
N GLU A 63 -5.02 -3.42 -14.85
CA GLU A 63 -6.28 -4.15 -14.85
C GLU A 63 -6.62 -4.78 -13.48
N TYR A 64 -5.72 -4.69 -12.50
CA TYR A 64 -5.98 -5.25 -11.17
C TYR A 64 -7.18 -4.50 -10.53
N PRO A 65 -8.19 -5.22 -9.99
CA PRO A 65 -9.42 -4.62 -9.49
C PRO A 65 -9.22 -3.99 -8.09
N LEU A 66 -8.38 -2.95 -7.99
CA LEU A 66 -8.23 -2.20 -6.75
C LEU A 66 -9.52 -1.42 -6.41
N PRO A 67 -9.88 -1.29 -5.13
CA PRO A 67 -11.12 -0.65 -4.69
C PRO A 67 -10.99 0.89 -4.75
N MET A 68 -10.82 1.41 -5.96
CA MET A 68 -10.69 2.83 -6.27
C MET A 68 -11.40 3.12 -7.58
N ALA A 69 -12.45 3.93 -7.53
CA ALA A 69 -13.23 4.32 -8.70
C ALA A 69 -12.96 5.78 -9.08
N GLY A 70 -12.89 6.06 -10.38
CA GLY A 70 -12.87 7.42 -10.92
C GLY A 70 -11.56 8.20 -10.70
N GLN A 71 -10.47 7.54 -10.29
CA GLN A 71 -9.16 8.17 -10.12
C GLN A 71 -8.04 7.30 -10.69
N ARG A 72 -6.95 7.95 -11.11
CA ARG A 72 -5.74 7.27 -11.52
C ARG A 72 -5.03 6.70 -10.30
N ILE A 73 -4.75 5.40 -10.34
CA ILE A 73 -3.95 4.71 -9.32
C ILE A 73 -2.51 5.22 -9.41
N THR A 74 -1.92 5.53 -8.25
CA THR A 74 -0.56 6.06 -8.11
C THR A 74 0.25 5.10 -7.24
N HIS A 75 1.57 5.27 -7.20
CA HIS A 75 2.41 4.45 -6.33
C HIS A 75 2.02 4.53 -4.84
N ASN A 76 1.47 5.66 -4.39
CA ASN A 76 0.98 5.78 -3.00
C ASN A 76 -0.28 4.96 -2.78
N HIS A 77 -1.18 4.92 -3.77
CA HIS A 77 -2.34 4.02 -3.71
C HIS A 77 -1.87 2.56 -3.66
N VAL A 78 -0.93 2.18 -4.52
CA VAL A 78 -0.36 0.83 -4.54
C VAL A 78 0.29 0.47 -3.20
N ALA A 79 1.11 1.36 -2.63
CA ALA A 79 1.76 1.15 -1.34
C ALA A 79 0.74 1.00 -0.20
N ALA A 80 -0.25 1.88 -0.12
CA ALA A 80 -1.29 1.84 0.90
C ALA A 80 -2.14 0.57 0.80
N PHE A 81 -2.63 0.23 -0.40
CA PHE A 81 -3.42 -0.99 -0.61
C PHE A 81 -2.61 -2.25 -0.31
N SER A 82 -1.34 -2.30 -0.70
CA SER A 82 -0.48 -3.46 -0.44
C SER A 82 -0.26 -3.69 1.04
N ALA A 83 -0.06 -2.61 1.80
CA ALA A 83 0.07 -2.68 3.25
C ALA A 83 -1.23 -3.09 3.94
N ILE A 84 -2.38 -2.53 3.53
CA ILE A 84 -3.71 -2.96 4.02
C ILE A 84 -3.89 -4.46 3.80
N THR A 85 -3.63 -4.94 2.59
CA THR A 85 -3.77 -6.36 2.25
C THR A 85 -2.86 -7.26 3.09
N LEU A 86 -1.63 -6.83 3.35
CA LEU A 86 -0.73 -7.58 4.23
C LEU A 86 -1.23 -7.59 5.68
N PHE A 87 -1.62 -6.42 6.20
CA PHE A 87 -1.90 -6.21 7.61
C PHE A 87 -3.27 -6.74 8.05
N GLU A 88 -4.24 -6.72 7.14
CA GLU A 88 -5.64 -7.12 7.38
C GLU A 88 -6.02 -8.43 6.67
N GLY A 89 -5.18 -8.93 5.75
CA GLY A 89 -5.42 -10.17 5.02
C GLY A 89 -6.30 -10.02 3.77
N SER A 90 -6.90 -8.85 3.55
CA SER A 90 -7.74 -8.53 2.40
C SER A 90 -7.61 -7.07 1.99
N VAL A 91 -7.83 -6.77 0.72
CA VAL A 91 -7.90 -5.38 0.24
C VAL A 91 -9.29 -4.80 0.55
N ARG A 92 -9.33 -3.54 0.98
CA ARG A 92 -10.56 -2.76 1.19
C ARG A 92 -10.38 -1.32 0.70
N PRO A 93 -11.46 -0.54 0.50
CA PRO A 93 -11.35 0.88 0.22
C PRO A 93 -10.53 1.61 1.29
N LEU A 94 -9.81 2.66 0.85
CA LEU A 94 -9.08 3.56 1.74
C LEU A 94 -10.06 4.37 2.60
N ALA A 95 -9.68 4.68 3.83
CA ALA A 95 -10.46 5.55 4.72
C ALA A 95 -10.72 6.93 4.10
N ARG A 96 -9.81 7.42 3.26
CA ARG A 96 -9.96 8.65 2.48
C ARG A 96 -9.61 8.42 1.02
N THR A 97 -10.40 9.00 0.13
CA THR A 97 -10.13 9.01 -1.32
C THR A 97 -9.11 10.08 -1.72
N ARG A 98 -9.02 11.17 -0.94
CA ARG A 98 -8.07 12.28 -1.17
C ARG A 98 -7.00 12.29 -0.09
N ARG A 99 -5.74 12.48 -0.52
CA ARG A 99 -4.58 12.67 0.36
C ARG A 99 -4.80 13.84 1.32
N ARG A 100 -4.36 13.68 2.58
CA ARG A 100 -4.21 14.77 3.54
C ARG A 100 -3.22 15.81 3.01
N PRO A 101 -3.33 17.09 3.42
CA PRO A 101 -2.35 18.11 3.08
C PRO A 101 -0.96 17.71 3.58
N ALA A 102 0.06 17.80 2.73
CA ALA A 102 1.43 17.42 3.10
C ALA A 102 1.99 18.26 4.27
N LYS A 103 1.54 19.50 4.42
CA LYS A 103 1.91 20.39 5.54
C LYS A 103 1.50 19.86 6.92
N ASP A 104 0.51 18.98 6.98
CA ASP A 104 0.00 18.41 8.23
C ASP A 104 0.70 17.08 8.56
N ARG A 105 1.61 16.61 7.68
CA ARG A 105 2.27 15.33 7.84
C ARG A 105 3.28 15.37 8.99
N PRO A 106 3.32 14.36 9.86
CA PRO A 106 4.36 14.22 10.88
C PRO A 106 5.77 14.30 10.25
N ALA A 107 6.69 15.01 10.92
CA ALA A 107 8.03 15.27 10.39
C ALA A 107 8.84 14.00 10.12
N ASP A 108 8.59 12.93 10.86
CA ASP A 108 9.21 11.61 10.68
C ASP A 108 8.62 10.80 9.51
N LEU A 109 7.52 11.28 8.91
CA LEU A 109 6.91 10.77 7.67
C LEU A 109 7.07 11.75 6.50
N ALA A 110 7.63 12.94 6.74
CA ALA A 110 8.00 13.87 5.68
C ALA A 110 9.15 13.25 4.87
N GLU A 111 9.06 13.38 3.55
CA GLU A 111 10.04 12.87 2.59
C GLU A 111 11.29 13.76 2.56
#